data_AF-A0A7I0K464-F1
#
_entry.id   AF-A0A7I0K464-F1
#
_cell.length_a   1.000
_cell.length_b   1.000
_cell.length_c   1.000
_cell.angle_alpha   90.00
_cell.angle_beta   90.00
_cell.angle_gamma   90.00
#
_symmetry.space_group_name_H-M   'P 1'
#
loop_
_entity.id
_entity.type
_entity.pdbx_description
1 polymer ?
#
loop_
_entity_poly.entity_id
_entity_poly.type
_entity_poly.pdbx_seq_one_letter_code
_entity_poly.pdbx_strand_id
1 'polypeptide(L)' 'MGKRQNAPIGEAMSDLEFTAQQAIAAAGGDVVVALLTVLARNAKLERELALSRAAVSNGFSRGWLKARP' A
#
# COMPACT_ATOMS: atom_id res chain seq x y z
N MET A 1 -0.79 -18.60 21.90
CA MET A 1 -0.72 -17.11 21.89
C MET A 1 0.74 -16.72 21.86
N GLY A 2 1.26 -16.32 20.70
CA GLY A 2 2.67 -15.90 20.56
C GLY A 2 2.90 -14.60 21.31
N LYS A 3 3.90 -14.58 22.19
CA LYS A 3 4.29 -13.39 22.95
C LYS A 3 4.68 -12.29 21.97
N ARG A 4 4.00 -11.13 22.04
CA ARG A 4 4.50 -9.89 21.42
C ARG A 4 5.85 -9.63 22.06
N GLN A 5 6.93 -9.80 21.30
CA GLN A 5 8.25 -9.36 21.72
C GLN A 5 8.14 -7.85 21.91
N ASN A 6 8.16 -7.42 23.17
CA ASN A 6 8.30 -6.02 23.50
C ASN A 6 9.73 -5.66 23.09
N ALA A 7 9.88 -5.24 21.83
CA ALA A 7 11.18 -4.81 21.30
C ALA A 7 11.74 -3.72 22.22
N PRO A 8 13.05 -3.76 22.52
CA PRO A 8 13.67 -2.80 23.43
C PRO A 8 13.47 -1.38 22.89
N ILE A 9 13.42 -0.41 23.80
CA ILE A 9 13.10 1.03 23.60
C ILE A 9 14.15 1.77 22.72
N GLY A 10 14.85 1.08 21.82
CA GLY A 10 15.88 1.65 20.96
C GLY A 10 16.12 0.94 19.63
N GLU A 11 15.31 -0.07 19.26
CA GLU A 11 15.34 -0.60 17.90
C GLU A 11 14.42 0.30 17.06
N ALA A 12 14.98 0.99 16.05
CA ALA A 12 14.21 1.89 15.20
C ALA A 12 13.02 1.12 14.62
N MET A 13 11.83 1.45 15.09
CA MET A 13 10.58 0.84 14.65
C MET A 13 10.53 0.92 13.13
N SER A 14 10.27 -0.20 12.46
CA SER A 14 10.20 -0.23 11.01
C SER A 14 9.14 0.76 10.53
N ASP A 15 9.38 1.47 9.42
CA ASP A 15 8.40 2.40 8.83
C ASP A 15 7.03 1.74 8.65
N LEU A 16 7.03 0.43 8.36
CA LEU A 16 5.81 -0.36 8.22
C LEU A 16 5.07 -0.54 9.55
N GLU A 17 5.82 -0.79 10.63
CA GLU A 17 5.27 -0.93 11.98
C GLU A 17 4.72 0.40 12.48
N PHE A 18 5.44 1.50 12.24
CA PHE A 18 4.96 2.84 12.57
C PHE A 18 3.66 3.17 11.82
N THR A 19 3.61 2.85 10.52
CA THR A 19 2.40 3.05 9.70
C THR A 19 1.24 2.19 10.19
N ALA A 20 1.50 0.94 10.60
CA ALA A 20 0.48 0.09 11.20
C ALA A 20 -0.07 0.67 12.51
N GLN A 21 0.80 1.21 13.39
CA GLN A 21 0.36 1.89 14.60
C GLN A 21 -0.49 3.13 14.29
N GLN A 22 -0.11 3.92 13.28
CA GLN A 22 -0.92 5.07 12.86
C GLN A 22 -2.30 4.64 12.33
N ALA A 23 -2.38 3.56 11.56
CA ALA A 23 -3.64 3.02 11.07
C ALA A 23 -4.54 2.54 12.22
N ILE A 24 -3.97 1.87 13.22
CA ILE A 24 -4.69 1.46 14.44
C ILE A 24 -5.17 2.67 15.24
N ALA A 25 -4.33 3.70 15.41
CA ALA A 25 -4.70 4.92 16.09
C ALA A 25 -5.85 5.67 15.36
N ALA A 26 -5.80 5.74 14.03
CA ALA A 26 -6.86 6.34 13.21
C ALA A 26 -8.20 5.57 13.30
N ALA A 27 -8.15 4.26 13.59
CA ALA A 27 -9.33 3.44 13.84
C ALA A 27 -9.79 3.45 15.32
N GLY A 28 -9.26 4.37 16.15
CA GLY A 28 -9.61 4.43 17.57
C GLY A 28 -9.15 3.22 18.38
N GLY A 29 -8.11 2.51 17.91
CA GLY A 29 -7.61 1.29 18.53
C GLY A 29 -8.28 0.00 18.02
N ASP A 30 -9.31 0.08 17.17
CA ASP A 30 -9.92 -1.10 16.57
C ASP A 30 -9.05 -1.66 15.44
N VAL A 31 -8.37 -2.77 15.74
CA VAL A 31 -7.45 -3.44 14.83
C VAL A 31 -8.17 -4.04 13.61
N VAL A 32 -9.42 -4.49 13.77
CA VAL A 32 -10.19 -5.07 12.66
C VAL A 32 -10.58 -3.95 11.68
N VAL A 33 -11.06 -2.82 12.19
CA VAL A 33 -11.39 -1.65 11.36
C VAL A 33 -10.14 -1.10 10.67
N ALA A 34 -9.02 -0.99 11.37
CA ALA A 34 -7.75 -0.56 10.80
C ALA A 34 -7.32 -1.48 9.63
N LEU A 35 -7.36 -2.79 9.84
CA LEU A 35 -6.99 -3.77 8.83
C LEU A 35 -7.91 -3.70 7.60
N LEU A 36 -9.23 -3.66 7.81
CA LEU A 36 -10.20 -3.55 6.72
C LEU A 36 -9.99 -2.26 5.90
N THR A 37 -9.70 -1.15 6.58
CA THR A 37 -9.43 0.14 5.93
C THR A 37 -8.18 0.08 5.05
N VAL A 38 -7.09 -0.49 5.58
CA VAL A 38 -5.83 -0.67 4.84
C VAL A 38 -6.02 -1.59 3.64
N LEU A 39 -6.71 -2.72 3.80
CA LEU A 39 -6.99 -3.66 2.71
C LEU A 39 -7.85 -3.03 1.61
N ALA A 40 -8.91 -2.32 1.98
CA ALA A 40 -9.76 -1.62 1.01
C ALA A 40 -8.98 -0.56 0.23
N ARG A 41 -8.08 0.17 0.90
CA ARG A 41 -7.21 1.15 0.24
C ARG A 41 -6.21 0.48 -0.69
N ASN A 42 -5.62 -0.64 -0.29
CA ASN A 42 -4.70 -1.40 -1.12
C ASN A 42 -5.38 -1.91 -2.40
N ALA A 43 -6.56 -2.55 -2.27
CA ALA A 43 -7.32 -3.02 -3.43
C ALA A 43 -7.67 -1.88 -4.42
N LYS A 44 -7.96 -0.68 -3.91
CA LYS A 44 -8.17 0.50 -4.75
C LYS A 44 -6.89 0.91 -5.51
N LEU A 45 -5.75 0.95 -4.81
CA LEU A 45 -4.46 1.29 -5.42
C LEU A 45 -4.03 0.26 -6.47
N GLU A 46 -4.22 -1.03 -6.20
CA GLU A 46 -3.94 -2.10 -7.17
C GLU A 46 -4.78 -1.93 -8.44
N ARG A 47 -6.06 -1.56 -8.29
CA ARG A 47 -6.93 -1.27 -9.44
C ARG A 47 -6.46 -0.05 -10.22
N GLU A 48 -6.13 1.05 -9.55
CA GLU A 48 -5.62 2.26 -10.19
C GLU A 48 -4.28 2.00 -10.91
N LEU A 49 -3.41 1.20 -10.31
CA LEU A 49 -2.14 0.78 -10.89
C LEU A 49 -2.36 -0.10 -12.13
N ALA A 50 -3.29 -1.05 -12.09
CA ALA A 50 -3.63 -1.88 -13.23
C ALA A 50 -4.14 -1.05 -14.42
N LEU A 51 -5.05 -0.09 -14.16
CA LEU A 51 -5.55 0.83 -15.18
C LEU A 51 -4.43 1.71 -15.75
N SER A 52 -3.57 2.25 -14.88
CA SER A 52 -2.44 3.09 -15.29
C SER A 52 -1.43 2.32 -16.13
N ARG A 53 -1.09 1.08 -15.76
CA ARG A 53 -0.19 0.21 -16.53
C ARG A 53 -0.73 -0.07 -17.92
N ALA A 54 -2.03 -0.36 -18.05
CA ALA A 54 -2.67 -0.56 -19.35
C ALA A 54 -2.62 0.71 -20.21
N ALA A 55 -2.87 1.88 -19.60
CA ALA A 55 -2.82 3.17 -20.30
C ALA A 55 -1.40 3.53 -20.74
N VAL A 56 -0.38 3.32 -19.90
CA VAL A 56 1.03 3.58 -20.23
C VAL A 56 1.51 2.63 -21.33
N SER A 57 1.16 1.35 -21.27
CA SER A 57 1.51 0.38 -22.32
C SER A 57 0.87 0.76 -23.67
N ASN A 58 -0.41 1.12 -23.67
CA ASN A 58 -1.10 1.55 -24.90
C ASN A 58 -0.53 2.88 -25.44
N GLY A 59 -0.22 3.84 -24.55
CA GLY A 59 0.43 5.11 -24.92
C GLY A 59 1.83 4.90 -25.51
N PHE A 60 2.63 4.01 -24.93
CA PHE A 60 3.95 3.62 -25.45
C PHE A 60 3.83 2.98 -26.83
N SER A 61 2.93 2.00 -27.02
CA SER A 61 2.71 1.37 -28.32
C SER A 61 2.28 2.35 -29.40
N ARG A 62 1.37 3.29 -29.10
CA ARG A 62 0.91 4.31 -30.06
C ARG A 62 2.01 5.32 -30.41
N GLY A 63 2.83 5.71 -29.43
CA GLY A 63 4.00 6.57 -29.67
C GLY A 63 5.06 5.87 -30.54
N TRP A 64 5.28 4.58 -30.30
CA TRP A 64 6.25 3.77 -31.05
C TRP A 64 5.81 3.47 -32.49
N LEU A 65 4.52 3.21 -32.72
CA LEU A 65 3.95 3.02 -34.06
C LEU A 65 3.95 4.30 -34.91
N LYS A 66 3.71 5.47 -34.30
CA LYS A 66 3.79 6.77 -35.00
C LYS A 66 5.23 7.23 -35.28
N ALA A 67 6.20 6.75 -34.50
CA ALA A 67 7.62 7.10 -34.67
C ALA A 67 8.34 6.21 -35.70
N ARG A 68 7.66 5.22 -36.30
CA ARG A 68 8.20 4.46 -37.44
C ARG A 68 7.87 5.20 -38.75
N PRO A 69 8.87 5.46 -39.62
CA PRO A 69 8.64 6.07 -40.93
C PRO A 69 7.83 5.18 -41.87
#